data_AF-A0A3C1NHQ9-F1
#
_entry.id   AF-A0A3C1NHQ9-F1
#
_cell.length_a   1.000
_cell.length_b   1.000
_cell.length_c   1.000
_cell.angle_alpha   90.00
_cell.angle_beta   90.00
_cell.angle_gamma   90.00
#
_symmetry.space_group_name_H-M   'P 1'
#
loop_
_entity.id
_entity.type
_entity.pdbx_description
1 polymer ?
#
loop_
_entity_poly.entity_id
_entity_poly.type
_entity_poly.pdbx_seq_one_letter_code
_entity_poly.pdbx_strand_id
1 'polypeptide(L)' 'MKADSIERKTLTIPETAKLLGVGLNQAYEAARRGEIPTIRIGRRILVPVAALERKLQGAE' A
#
# COMPACT_ATOMS: atom_id res chain seq x y z
N MET A 1 11.90 12.39 26.13
CA MET A 1 10.68 12.84 25.43
C MET A 1 10.71 12.28 24.01
N LYS A 2 9.96 11.21 23.71
CA LYS A 2 9.70 10.81 22.32
C LYS A 2 8.53 11.67 21.85
N ALA A 3 8.75 12.47 20.81
CA ALA A 3 7.66 13.15 20.13
C ALA A 3 6.68 12.08 19.64
N ASP A 4 5.42 12.22 20.04
CA ASP A 4 4.32 11.39 19.56
C ASP A 4 4.04 11.80 18.09
N SER A 5 4.90 11.33 17.19
CA SER A 5 4.78 11.57 15.76
C SER A 5 3.84 10.53 15.18
N ILE A 6 2.65 10.95 14.77
CA ILE A 6 1.70 10.10 14.06
C ILE A 6 2.32 9.71 12.71
N GLU A 7 2.90 8.51 12.63
CA GLU A 7 3.45 7.97 11.40
C GLU A 7 2.33 7.55 10.44
N ARG A 8 2.45 7.94 9.17
CA ARG A 8 1.54 7.44 8.12
C ARG A 8 1.80 5.95 7.89
N LYS A 9 0.85 5.10 8.29
CA LYS A 9 0.86 3.64 8.05
C LYS A 9 0.19 3.22 6.73
N THR A 10 -0.05 4.18 5.84
CA THR A 10 -0.70 3.94 4.54
C THR A 10 0.02 4.66 3.42
N LEU A 11 0.11 4.02 2.27
CA LEU A 11 0.64 4.55 1.02
C LEU A 11 -0.48 4.77 0.01
N THR A 12 -0.26 5.61 -0.97
CA THR A 12 -1.09 5.71 -2.18
C THR A 12 -0.66 4.67 -3.21
N ILE A 13 -1.48 4.44 -4.24
CA ILE A 13 -1.10 3.54 -5.35
C ILE A 13 0.21 3.99 -6.03
N PRO A 14 0.42 5.29 -6.33
CA PRO A 14 1.71 5.75 -6.89
C PRO A 14 2.92 5.51 -5.99
N GLU A 15 2.79 5.71 -4.68
CA GLU A 15 3.88 5.43 -3.73
C GLU A 15 4.17 3.92 -3.67
N THR A 16 3.11 3.11 -3.67
CA THR A 16 3.22 1.65 -3.68
C THR A 16 3.88 1.14 -4.96
N ALA A 17 3.55 1.72 -6.12
CA ALA A 17 4.15 1.37 -7.40
C ALA A 17 5.67 1.59 -7.38
N LYS A 18 6.12 2.74 -6.84
CA LYS A 18 7.54 3.06 -6.65
C LYS A 18 8.21 2.08 -5.68
N LEU A 19 7.55 1.75 -4.58
CA LEU A 19 8.08 0.82 -3.58
C LEU A 19 8.25 -0.60 -4.15
N LEU A 20 7.29 -1.06 -4.95
CA LEU A 20 7.30 -2.39 -5.57
C LEU A 20 8.11 -2.46 -6.87
N GLY A 21 8.57 -1.33 -7.42
CA GLY A 21 9.31 -1.29 -8.68
C GLY A 21 8.47 -1.61 -9.92
N VAL A 22 7.15 -1.34 -9.89
CA VAL A 22 6.21 -1.63 -10.99
C VAL A 22 5.66 -0.34 -11.62
N GLY A 23 5.14 -0.45 -12.84
CA GLY A 23 4.48 0.68 -13.49
C GLY A 23 3.18 1.09 -12.80
N LEU A 24 2.78 2.37 -12.91
CA LEU A 24 1.52 2.88 -12.32
C LEU A 24 0.29 2.10 -12.78
N ASN A 25 0.18 1.83 -14.08
CA ASN A 25 -0.93 1.06 -14.63
C ASN A 25 -0.97 -0.36 -14.05
N GLN A 26 0.19 -0.99 -13.90
CA GLN A 26 0.30 -2.31 -13.27
C GLN A 26 -0.11 -2.27 -11.81
N ALA A 27 0.27 -1.23 -11.06
CA ALA A 27 -0.12 -1.08 -9.66
C ALA A 27 -1.64 -0.87 -9.50
N TYR A 28 -2.27 -0.06 -10.38
CA TYR A 28 -3.72 0.10 -10.36
C TYR A 28 -4.45 -1.20 -10.72
N GLU A 29 -3.98 -1.94 -11.74
CA GLU A 29 -4.57 -3.23 -12.08
C GLU A 29 -4.34 -4.27 -10.96
N ALA A 30 -3.16 -4.31 -10.35
CA ALA A 30 -2.87 -5.19 -9.22
C ALA A 30 -3.74 -4.86 -7.99
N ALA A 31 -3.97 -3.57 -7.72
CA ALA A 31 -4.94 -3.13 -6.72
C ALA A 31 -6.38 -3.56 -7.08
N ARG A 32 -6.78 -3.47 -8.35
CA ARG A 32 -8.09 -3.93 -8.83
C ARG A 32 -8.26 -5.44 -8.73
N ARG A 33 -7.20 -6.21 -8.97
CA ARG A 33 -7.16 -7.68 -8.84
C ARG A 33 -7.03 -8.16 -7.39
N GLY A 34 -6.79 -7.27 -6.43
CA GLY A 34 -6.58 -7.63 -5.02
C GLY A 34 -5.17 -8.17 -4.72
N GLU A 35 -4.24 -8.07 -5.67
CA GLU A 35 -2.83 -8.41 -5.45
C GLU A 35 -2.12 -7.39 -4.56
N ILE A 36 -2.55 -6.13 -4.58
CA ILE A 36 -2.09 -5.11 -3.63
C ILE A 36 -3.20 -4.91 -2.59
N PRO A 37 -2.89 -5.07 -1.29
CA PRO A 37 -3.89 -4.86 -0.25
C PRO A 37 -4.28 -3.39 -0.22
N THR A 38 -5.55 -3.08 -0.50
CA THR A 38 -6.06 -1.72 -0.54
C THR A 38 -7.24 -1.56 0.41
N ILE A 39 -7.33 -0.37 1.02
CA ILE A 39 -8.47 0.10 1.78
C ILE A 39 -9.02 1.37 1.12
N ARG A 40 -10.34 1.52 1.15
CA ARG A 40 -11.00 2.71 0.61
C ARG A 40 -11.51 3.56 1.75
N ILE A 41 -11.02 4.79 1.84
CA ILE A 41 -11.47 5.79 2.82
C ILE A 41 -12.09 6.95 2.05
N GLY A 42 -13.42 6.96 1.98
CA GLY A 42 -14.19 7.87 1.13
C GLY A 42 -13.75 7.77 -0.34
N ARG A 43 -13.23 8.87 -0.89
CA ARG A 43 -12.76 8.94 -2.28
C ARG A 43 -11.33 8.44 -2.48
N ARG A 44 -10.58 8.15 -1.41
CA ARG A 44 -9.16 7.79 -1.48
C ARG A 44 -8.98 6.27 -1.42
N ILE A 45 -8.07 5.75 -2.25
CA ILE A 45 -7.58 4.38 -2.19
C ILE A 45 -6.20 4.45 -1.53
N LEU A 46 -6.04 3.70 -0.45
CA LEU A 46 -4.83 3.64 0.35
C LEU A 46 -4.37 2.19 0.49
N VAL A 47 -3.07 1.98 0.63
CA VAL A 47 -2.40 0.69 0.79
C VAL A 47 -1.83 0.65 2.19
N PRO A 48 -2.37 -0.16 3.11
CA PRO A 48 -1.81 -0.30 4.44
C PRO A 48 -0.42 -0.93 4.37
N VAL A 49 0.58 -0.27 4.96
CA VAL A 49 1.98 -0.74 4.94
C VAL A 49 2.10 -2.12 5.55
N ALA A 50 1.48 -2.34 6.73
CA ALA A 50 1.52 -3.63 7.42
C ALA A 50 0.91 -4.78 6.59
N ALA A 51 -0.14 -4.51 5.81
CA ALA A 51 -0.74 -5.53 4.94
C ALA A 51 0.15 -5.83 3.73
N LEU A 52 0.77 -4.79 3.16
CA LEU A 52 1.71 -4.93 2.06
C LEU A 52 2.95 -5.73 2.49
N GLU A 53 3.52 -5.42 3.65
CA GLU A 53 4.68 -6.13 4.22
C GLU A 53 4.37 -7.61 4.45
N ARG A 54 3.21 -7.94 5.05
CA ARG A 54 2.78 -9.33 5.22
C ARG A 54 2.71 -10.08 3.89
N LYS A 55 2.26 -9.41 2.82
CA LYS A 55 2.18 -10.03 1.50
C LYS A 55 3.55 -10.21 0.85
N LEU A 56 4.51 -9.31 1.12
CA LEU A 56 5.89 -9.40 0.65
C LEU A 56 6.71 -10.45 1.40
N GLN A 57 6.42 -10.67 2.69
CA GLN A 57 7.07 -11.70 3.50
C GLN A 57 6.73 -13.12 3.05
N GLY A 58 5.81 -13.29 2.10
CA GLY A 58 5.29 -14.57 1.69
C GLY A 58 4.38 -15.12 2.77
N ALA A 59 3.07 -14.93 2.61
CA ALA A 59 2.15 -15.84 3.27
C ALA A 59 2.44 -17.23 2.68
N GLU A 60 2.76 -18.18 3.56
CA GLU A 60 2.85 -19.63 3.26
C GLU A 60 1.64 -20.12 2.45
#